data_AF-A0A1G0LEM7-F1
#
_entry.id   AF-A0A1G0LEM7-F1
#
_cell.length_a   1.000
_cell.length_b   1.000
_cell.length_c   1.000
_cell.angle_alpha   90.00
_cell.angle_beta   90.00
_cell.angle_gamma   90.00
#
_symmetry.space_group_name_H-M   'P 1'
#
loop_
_entity.id
_entity.type
_entity.pdbx_description
1 polymer ?
#
loop_
_entity_poly.entity_id
_entity_poly.type
_entity_poly.pdbx_seq_one_letter_code
_entity_poly.pdbx_strand_id
1 'polypeptide(L)'
;HFLPGNGDSEGNPDHLGKFINKLICLPDSPIAKDMVKAAISDKHKPYGLHRLGIAMHVYADTWAHQQFAGVLHKVNNVDNAKESGKTNIFIDLPSFLEDVLDEAIPPLGHGRANVLPDMPFLTWQYTNGRGEKIVRNNTTDFCKAADMMCIAMKRYIAGNSEVEVDGIDAVNKDVIKRLFSSFKEKNGDKRHKLWLKEIRQGTFKVDGTPFTEELIYNDKGRNSWKAKALGTALELDEYEYNDAFLTSNWRMFHDALQQHRMSMLHDILPNYGICVA
;
A
#
# COMPACT_ATOMS: atom_id res chain seq x y z
N HIS A 1 4.71 -3.74 -1.22
CA HIS A 1 3.80 -4.60 -1.99
C HIS A 1 3.47 -5.88 -1.25
N PHE A 2 4.14 -7.03 -1.43
CA PHE A 2 3.71 -8.28 -0.79
C PHE A 2 4.34 -8.52 0.59
N LEU A 3 3.89 -7.80 1.62
CA LEU A 3 4.36 -8.00 2.98
C LEU A 3 3.89 -9.37 3.52
N PRO A 4 4.79 -10.25 4.01
CA PRO A 4 4.40 -11.54 4.59
C PRO A 4 3.37 -11.40 5.72
N GLY A 5 2.36 -12.26 5.72
CA GLY A 5 1.26 -12.26 6.69
C GLY A 5 1.46 -13.18 7.88
N ASN A 6 2.46 -14.06 7.86
CA ASN A 6 2.69 -15.11 8.85
C ASN A 6 1.47 -16.05 9.05
N GLY A 7 0.82 -16.48 7.96
CA GLY A 7 -0.48 -17.15 7.96
C GLY A 7 -0.60 -18.53 8.62
N ASP A 8 0.40 -19.00 9.37
CA ASP A 8 0.41 -20.32 10.04
C ASP A 8 0.56 -20.21 11.59
N SER A 9 0.16 -19.09 12.20
CA SER A 9 0.33 -18.87 13.65
C SER A 9 -0.47 -19.83 14.56
N GLU A 10 -1.34 -20.70 14.04
CA GLU A 10 -2.08 -21.69 14.82
C GLU A 10 -1.65 -23.17 14.64
N GLY A 11 -0.56 -23.52 13.92
CA GLY A 11 -0.32 -24.95 13.68
C GLY A 11 1.06 -25.42 13.22
N ASN A 12 1.92 -25.67 14.21
CA ASN A 12 3.05 -26.60 14.22
C ASN A 12 4.33 -26.17 13.44
N PRO A 13 5.49 -26.01 14.12
CA PRO A 13 6.71 -25.44 13.53
C PRO A 13 7.40 -26.22 12.39
N ASP A 14 6.98 -27.45 12.08
CA ASP A 14 7.93 -28.43 11.56
C ASP A 14 7.53 -29.15 10.25
N HIS A 15 7.12 -28.41 9.21
CA HIS A 15 7.00 -29.01 7.87
C HIS A 15 7.49 -28.06 6.75
N LEU A 16 8.59 -28.47 6.11
CA LEU A 16 9.27 -27.82 4.97
C LEU A 16 8.38 -27.43 3.77
N GLY A 17 7.11 -27.84 3.72
CA GLY A 17 6.14 -27.44 2.69
C GLY A 17 5.23 -26.25 3.05
N LYS A 18 5.27 -25.78 4.30
CA LYS A 18 4.38 -24.73 4.84
C LYS A 18 4.95 -23.31 4.82
N PHE A 19 6.25 -23.15 4.55
CA PHE A 19 6.90 -21.83 4.61
C PHE A 19 6.21 -20.78 3.72
N ILE A 20 5.70 -21.21 2.56
CA ILE A 20 4.95 -20.34 1.66
C ILE A 20 3.76 -19.67 2.35
N ASN A 21 3.06 -20.33 3.28
CA ASN A 21 1.92 -19.75 3.99
C ASN A 21 2.33 -18.56 4.86
N LYS A 22 3.54 -18.58 5.41
CA LYS A 22 4.09 -17.42 6.13
C LYS A 22 4.29 -16.22 5.21
N LEU A 23 4.65 -16.47 3.95
CA LEU A 23 4.89 -15.45 2.92
C LEU A 23 3.62 -14.91 2.27
N ILE A 24 2.48 -15.59 2.42
CA ILE A 24 1.19 -15.09 1.93
C ILE A 24 0.89 -13.77 2.65
N CYS A 25 0.64 -12.72 1.88
CA CYS A 25 0.23 -11.44 2.39
C CYS A 25 -1.17 -11.55 3.00
N LEU A 26 -1.32 -11.03 4.21
CA LEU A 26 -2.58 -10.99 4.95
C LEU A 26 -2.84 -9.56 5.42
N PRO A 27 -4.09 -9.08 5.38
CA PRO A 27 -4.42 -7.75 5.88
C PRO A 27 -4.12 -7.63 7.36
N ASP A 28 -3.59 -6.47 7.79
CA ASP A 28 -3.35 -6.15 9.21
C ASP A 28 -2.62 -7.26 9.99
N SER A 29 -1.65 -7.92 9.35
CA SER A 29 -0.91 -9.03 9.93
C SER A 29 -0.06 -8.60 11.14
N PRO A 30 0.37 -9.53 12.01
CA PRO A 30 1.33 -9.22 13.08
C PRO A 30 2.60 -8.52 12.56
N ILE A 31 3.13 -8.98 11.42
CA ILE A 31 4.28 -8.37 10.76
C ILE A 31 3.98 -6.92 10.33
N ALA A 32 2.77 -6.67 9.81
CA ALA A 32 2.33 -5.33 9.42
C ALA A 32 2.22 -4.39 10.64
N LYS A 33 1.72 -4.90 11.77
CA LYS A 33 1.64 -4.16 13.04
C LYS A 33 3.02 -3.80 13.58
N ASP A 34 3.96 -4.75 13.56
CA ASP A 34 5.34 -4.51 13.99
C ASP A 34 6.06 -3.50 13.08
N MET A 35 5.80 -3.56 11.76
CA MET A 35 6.30 -2.56 10.81
C MET A 35 5.79 -1.15 11.15
N VAL A 36 4.49 -1.00 11.41
CA VAL A 36 3.90 0.29 11.81
C VAL A 36 4.50 0.77 13.13
N LYS A 37 4.64 -0.11 14.13
CA LYS A 37 5.27 0.19 15.42
C LYS A 37 6.71 0.65 15.28
N ALA A 38 7.49 0.00 14.42
CA ALA A 38 8.86 0.40 14.12
C ALA A 38 8.93 1.76 13.40
N ALA A 39 7.96 2.10 12.56
CA ALA A 39 7.85 3.43 11.95
C ALA A 39 7.52 4.52 12.99
N ILE A 40 6.60 4.24 13.92
CA ILE A 40 6.25 5.16 15.03
C ILE A 40 7.44 5.40 15.96
N SER A 41 8.21 4.35 16.26
CA SER A 41 9.40 4.45 17.12
C SER A 41 10.47 5.39 16.52
N ASP A 42 10.56 5.44 15.19
CA ASP A 42 11.47 6.33 14.47
C ASP A 42 10.93 7.75 14.24
N LYS A 43 9.76 8.11 14.80
CA LYS A 43 9.12 9.41 14.59
C LYS A 43 10.05 10.62 14.78
N HIS A 44 10.93 10.55 15.78
CA HIS A 44 11.83 11.62 16.17
C HIS A 44 13.05 11.77 15.25
N LYS A 45 13.29 10.81 14.34
CA LYS A 45 14.42 10.85 13.41
C LYS A 45 14.13 11.82 12.26
N PRO A 46 15.16 12.42 11.62
CA PRO A 46 14.97 13.40 10.54
C PRO A 46 14.07 12.89 9.40
N TYR A 47 14.16 11.60 9.09
CA TYR A 47 13.39 10.93 8.03
C TYR A 47 12.08 10.28 8.52
N GLY A 48 11.64 10.56 9.76
CA GLY A 48 10.51 9.88 10.39
C GLY A 48 9.21 9.92 9.57
N LEU A 49 8.87 11.09 9.02
CA LEU A 49 7.67 11.25 8.17
C LEU A 49 7.80 10.48 6.84
N HIS A 50 8.99 10.44 6.24
CA HIS A 50 9.23 9.65 5.03
C HIS A 50 9.07 8.15 5.32
N ARG A 51 9.60 7.68 6.46
CA ARG A 51 9.44 6.29 6.92
C ARG A 51 7.99 5.95 7.23
N LEU A 52 7.22 6.88 7.80
CA LEU A 52 5.78 6.73 7.95
C LEU A 52 5.10 6.57 6.58
N GLY A 53 5.40 7.43 5.61
CA GLY A 53 4.83 7.36 4.26
C GLY A 53 5.08 6.00 3.59
N ILE A 54 6.33 5.51 3.66
CA ILE A 54 6.70 4.18 3.15
C ILE A 54 5.92 3.08 3.88
N ALA A 55 5.86 3.13 5.21
CA ALA A 55 5.12 2.14 6.00
C ALA A 55 3.62 2.15 5.68
N MET A 56 3.01 3.31 5.50
CA MET A 56 1.59 3.47 5.14
C MET A 56 1.29 2.92 3.75
N HIS A 57 2.19 3.14 2.78
CA HIS A 57 2.11 2.49 1.46
C HIS A 57 2.08 0.97 1.61
N VAL A 58 3.07 0.39 2.27
CA VAL A 58 3.18 -1.08 2.45
C VAL A 58 2.02 -1.62 3.27
N TYR A 59 1.52 -0.86 4.24
CA TYR A 59 0.40 -1.25 5.07
C TYR A 59 -0.90 -1.33 4.28
N ALA A 60 -1.20 -0.35 3.43
CA ALA A 60 -2.35 -0.37 2.52
C ALA A 60 -2.30 -1.58 1.57
N ASP A 61 -1.11 -1.89 1.05
CA ASP A 61 -0.89 -3.04 0.16
C ASP A 61 -1.28 -4.38 0.80
N THR A 62 -1.30 -4.49 2.14
CA THR A 62 -1.73 -5.72 2.83
C THR A 62 -3.19 -6.09 2.55
N TRP A 63 -4.05 -5.11 2.25
CA TRP A 63 -5.44 -5.35 1.83
C TRP A 63 -5.56 -5.56 0.32
N ALA A 64 -4.78 -4.83 -0.48
CA ALA A 64 -4.79 -4.97 -1.93
C ALA A 64 -4.34 -6.39 -2.31
N HIS A 65 -3.17 -6.78 -1.85
CA HIS A 65 -2.46 -7.96 -2.31
C HIS A 65 -2.59 -9.19 -1.40
N GLN A 66 -3.60 -9.21 -0.52
CA GLN A 66 -3.88 -10.38 0.30
C GLN A 66 -4.08 -11.65 -0.55
N GLN A 67 -3.71 -12.80 0.01
CA GLN A 67 -3.70 -14.12 -0.64
C GLN A 67 -2.59 -14.33 -1.69
N PHE A 68 -1.75 -13.33 -1.95
CA PHE A 68 -0.57 -13.45 -2.81
C PHE A 68 0.72 -13.42 -1.99
N ALA A 69 1.79 -14.02 -2.51
CA ALA A 69 3.13 -14.00 -1.94
C ALA A 69 4.12 -13.37 -2.92
N GLY A 70 5.10 -12.63 -2.41
CA GLY A 70 6.14 -11.94 -3.21
C GLY A 70 7.19 -12.84 -3.86
N VAL A 71 6.85 -14.09 -4.18
CA VAL A 71 7.74 -15.12 -4.74
C VAL A 71 7.07 -15.84 -5.92
N LEU A 72 7.83 -16.49 -6.79
CA LEU A 72 7.26 -17.36 -7.83
C LEU A 72 6.76 -18.66 -7.20
N HIS A 73 5.44 -18.79 -7.00
CA HIS A 73 4.85 -19.99 -6.43
C HIS A 73 3.40 -20.18 -6.87
N LYS A 74 2.93 -21.44 -6.93
CA LYS A 74 1.54 -21.78 -7.32
C LYS A 74 0.47 -21.09 -6.49
N VAL A 75 0.78 -20.65 -5.28
CA VAL A 75 -0.17 -19.93 -4.41
C VAL A 75 -0.68 -18.64 -5.06
N ASN A 76 0.11 -18.06 -5.97
CA ASN A 76 -0.24 -16.89 -6.76
C ASN A 76 -1.07 -17.21 -8.02
N ASN A 77 -1.41 -18.47 -8.26
CA ASN A 77 -2.26 -18.83 -9.39
C ASN A 77 -3.65 -18.24 -9.21
N VAL A 78 -4.19 -17.73 -10.32
CA VAL A 78 -5.50 -17.12 -10.42
C VAL A 78 -6.17 -17.75 -11.63
N ASP A 79 -7.11 -18.65 -11.36
CA ASP A 79 -7.89 -19.34 -12.39
C ASP A 79 -9.35 -18.88 -12.33
N ASN A 80 -10.02 -18.83 -13.48
CA ASN A 80 -11.45 -18.47 -13.57
C ASN A 80 -11.79 -17.13 -12.90
N ALA A 81 -10.91 -16.14 -13.01
CA ALA A 81 -11.16 -14.80 -12.51
C ALA A 81 -12.40 -14.20 -13.19
N LYS A 82 -13.31 -13.62 -12.40
CA LYS A 82 -14.48 -12.91 -12.93
C LYS A 82 -14.96 -11.84 -11.98
N GLU A 83 -15.49 -10.77 -12.55
CA GLU A 83 -16.28 -9.78 -11.82
C GLU A 83 -17.58 -10.46 -11.33
N SER A 84 -17.91 -10.28 -10.05
CA SER A 84 -19.15 -10.79 -9.45
C SER A 84 -20.08 -9.68 -8.98
N GLY A 85 -19.69 -8.41 -9.16
CA GLY A 85 -20.51 -7.22 -8.85
C GLY A 85 -21.41 -6.79 -10.01
N LYS A 86 -22.44 -5.97 -9.71
CA LYS A 86 -23.37 -5.35 -10.69
C LYS A 86 -22.76 -4.15 -11.43
N THR A 87 -21.45 -3.99 -11.38
CA THR A 87 -20.75 -2.84 -11.94
C THR A 87 -20.74 -2.86 -13.46
N ASN A 88 -20.90 -4.05 -14.09
CA ASN A 88 -20.90 -4.29 -15.55
C ASN A 88 -19.69 -3.67 -16.28
N ILE A 89 -18.58 -3.44 -15.57
CA ILE A 89 -17.40 -2.79 -16.15
C ILE A 89 -16.60 -3.80 -16.99
N PHE A 90 -16.75 -5.11 -16.70
CA PHE A 90 -15.95 -6.17 -17.29
C PHE A 90 -16.78 -7.20 -18.06
N ILE A 91 -17.66 -6.73 -18.96
CA ILE A 91 -18.31 -7.61 -19.95
C ILE A 91 -17.25 -8.32 -20.81
N ASP A 92 -16.03 -7.78 -20.89
CA ASP A 92 -14.89 -8.37 -21.60
C ASP A 92 -13.59 -8.25 -20.77
N LEU A 93 -13.39 -9.20 -19.85
CA LEU A 93 -12.21 -9.28 -18.98
C LEU A 93 -10.87 -9.38 -19.75
N PRO A 94 -10.75 -10.16 -20.85
CA PRO A 94 -9.53 -10.20 -21.67
C PRO A 94 -9.09 -8.83 -22.20
N SER A 95 -9.96 -8.09 -22.87
CA SER A 95 -9.65 -6.75 -23.42
C SER A 95 -9.34 -5.73 -22.32
N PHE A 96 -10.01 -5.84 -21.17
CA PHE A 96 -9.70 -5.00 -20.01
C PHE A 96 -8.27 -5.21 -19.50
N LEU A 97 -7.75 -6.44 -19.54
CA LEU A 97 -6.44 -6.77 -18.99
C LEU A 97 -5.28 -6.29 -19.88
N GLU A 98 -5.49 -6.21 -21.20
CA GLU A 98 -4.52 -5.67 -22.15
C GLU A 98 -4.36 -4.14 -22.03
N ASP A 99 -5.44 -3.41 -21.73
CA ASP A 99 -5.46 -1.94 -21.62
C ASP A 99 -4.74 -1.37 -20.37
N VAL A 100 -4.49 -2.18 -19.34
CA VAL A 100 -4.00 -1.72 -18.01
C VAL A 100 -2.62 -2.28 -17.66
N LEU A 101 -1.82 -2.66 -18.66
CA LEU A 101 -0.43 -3.03 -18.45
C LEU A 101 0.40 -1.81 -18.01
N ASP A 102 0.53 -1.61 -16.69
CA ASP A 102 1.58 -0.79 -16.10
C ASP A 102 2.90 -1.57 -16.11
N GLU A 103 3.96 -0.97 -16.66
CA GLU A 103 5.28 -1.58 -16.93
C GLU A 103 6.10 -2.01 -15.69
N ALA A 104 5.58 -1.86 -14.47
CA ALA A 104 6.39 -1.94 -13.24
C ALA A 104 6.16 -3.20 -12.37
N ILE A 105 5.37 -4.18 -12.81
CA ILE A 105 5.09 -5.39 -12.00
C ILE A 105 5.81 -6.59 -12.62
N PRO A 106 6.90 -7.11 -12.01
CA PRO A 106 7.49 -8.37 -12.42
C PRO A 106 6.44 -9.48 -12.37
N PRO A 107 6.62 -10.64 -13.04
CA PRO A 107 5.71 -11.80 -12.96
C PRO A 107 5.64 -12.48 -11.57
N LEU A 108 5.92 -11.73 -10.50
CA LEU A 108 5.91 -12.07 -9.07
C LEU A 108 4.62 -11.59 -8.41
N GLY A 109 4.05 -12.39 -7.51
CA GLY A 109 2.85 -12.01 -6.75
C GLY A 109 1.57 -12.01 -7.61
N HIS A 110 0.78 -10.94 -7.53
CA HIS A 110 -0.51 -10.84 -8.23
C HIS A 110 -0.41 -10.60 -9.74
N GLY A 111 0.77 -10.75 -10.37
CA GLY A 111 0.94 -10.56 -11.81
C GLY A 111 -0.08 -11.33 -12.67
N ARG A 112 -0.60 -12.47 -12.19
CA ARG A 112 -1.70 -13.23 -12.84
C ARG A 112 -3.10 -12.70 -12.54
N ALA A 113 -3.30 -11.97 -11.45
CA ALA A 113 -4.51 -11.19 -11.17
C ALA A 113 -4.50 -9.83 -11.90
N ASN A 114 -3.36 -9.45 -12.50
CA ASN A 114 -3.13 -8.16 -13.15
C ASN A 114 -3.57 -7.02 -12.21
N VAL A 115 -4.31 -6.03 -12.71
CA VAL A 115 -4.77 -4.87 -11.95
C VAL A 115 -6.03 -5.07 -11.10
N LEU A 116 -6.66 -6.26 -11.13
CA LEU A 116 -7.93 -6.49 -10.41
C LEU A 116 -7.85 -6.20 -8.90
N PRO A 117 -6.77 -6.57 -8.18
CA PRO A 117 -6.64 -6.22 -6.76
C PRO A 117 -6.56 -4.70 -6.51
N ASP A 118 -6.16 -3.92 -7.51
CA ASP A 118 -5.86 -2.49 -7.41
C ASP A 118 -7.02 -1.59 -7.86
N MET A 119 -8.19 -2.18 -8.17
CA MET A 119 -9.39 -1.47 -8.61
C MET A 119 -10.38 -1.28 -7.44
N PRO A 120 -10.48 -0.10 -6.81
CA PRO A 120 -11.26 0.09 -5.57
C PRO A 120 -12.74 -0.23 -5.65
N PHE A 121 -13.34 -0.10 -6.83
CA PHE A 121 -14.77 -0.28 -7.07
C PHE A 121 -15.15 -1.74 -7.38
N LEU A 122 -14.17 -2.66 -7.46
CA LEU A 122 -14.38 -4.00 -7.96
C LEU A 122 -14.85 -4.97 -6.86
N THR A 123 -15.83 -5.81 -7.23
CA THR A 123 -16.09 -7.07 -6.53
C THR A 123 -15.83 -8.21 -7.51
N TRP A 124 -14.96 -9.13 -7.15
CA TRP A 124 -14.48 -10.17 -8.05
C TRP A 124 -14.19 -11.46 -7.29
N GLN A 125 -14.01 -12.54 -8.05
CA GLN A 125 -13.68 -13.83 -7.50
C GLN A 125 -12.76 -14.60 -8.44
N TYR A 126 -12.00 -15.53 -7.88
CA TYR A 126 -11.10 -16.41 -8.62
C TYR A 126 -10.93 -17.73 -7.87
N THR A 127 -10.33 -18.72 -8.53
CA THR A 127 -9.86 -19.95 -7.91
C THR A 127 -8.35 -19.84 -7.71
N ASN A 128 -7.88 -20.00 -6.48
CA ASN A 128 -6.44 -19.90 -6.19
C ASN A 128 -5.71 -21.22 -6.55
N GLY A 129 -4.37 -21.23 -6.43
CA GLY A 129 -3.57 -22.44 -6.69
C GLY A 129 -3.75 -23.61 -5.73
N ARG A 130 -4.65 -23.50 -4.73
CA ARG A 130 -5.12 -24.61 -3.90
C ARG A 130 -6.49 -25.14 -4.33
N GLY A 131 -7.07 -24.61 -5.40
CA GLY A 131 -8.42 -24.96 -5.85
C GLY A 131 -9.53 -24.29 -5.02
N GLU A 132 -9.18 -23.34 -4.14
CA GLU A 132 -10.14 -22.65 -3.28
C GLU A 132 -10.74 -21.47 -4.04
N LYS A 133 -12.06 -21.30 -3.93
CA LYS A 133 -12.76 -20.14 -4.46
C LYS A 133 -12.61 -18.96 -3.51
N ILE A 134 -11.95 -17.90 -3.98
CA ILE A 134 -11.75 -16.64 -3.25
C ILE A 134 -12.71 -15.59 -3.81
N VAL A 135 -13.35 -14.83 -2.91
CA VAL A 135 -14.22 -13.68 -3.25
C VAL A 135 -13.64 -12.44 -2.60
N ARG A 136 -13.54 -11.35 -3.37
CA ARG A 136 -12.97 -10.06 -2.96
C ARG A 136 -13.98 -8.95 -3.18
N ASN A 137 -14.05 -8.02 -2.24
CA ASN A 137 -14.77 -6.76 -2.36
C ASN A 137 -13.78 -5.63 -2.04
N ASN A 138 -13.14 -5.10 -3.09
CA ASN A 138 -12.05 -4.14 -2.93
C ASN A 138 -12.51 -2.86 -2.23
N THR A 139 -13.76 -2.43 -2.44
CA THR A 139 -14.30 -1.24 -1.76
C THR A 139 -14.32 -1.44 -0.26
N THR A 140 -14.82 -2.59 0.20
CA THR A 140 -14.87 -2.93 1.63
C THR A 140 -13.47 -3.05 2.21
N ASP A 141 -12.56 -3.71 1.48
CA ASP A 141 -11.19 -3.91 1.92
C ASP A 141 -10.40 -2.60 1.99
N PHE A 142 -10.57 -1.69 1.03
CA PHE A 142 -9.92 -0.37 1.04
C PHE A 142 -10.54 0.60 2.05
N CYS A 143 -11.84 0.49 2.34
CA CYS A 143 -12.43 1.20 3.48
C CYS A 143 -11.77 0.76 4.80
N LYS A 144 -11.55 -0.54 4.99
CA LYS A 144 -10.84 -1.06 6.17
C LYS A 144 -9.38 -0.59 6.20
N ALA A 145 -8.69 -0.64 5.06
CA ALA A 145 -7.31 -0.14 4.94
C ALA A 145 -7.22 1.34 5.35
N ALA A 146 -8.09 2.19 4.80
CA ALA A 146 -8.12 3.61 5.12
C ALA A 146 -8.37 3.86 6.62
N ASP A 147 -9.30 3.12 7.23
CA ASP A 147 -9.60 3.23 8.66
C ASP A 147 -8.39 2.86 9.53
N MET A 148 -7.74 1.74 9.22
CA MET A 148 -6.55 1.28 9.94
C MET A 148 -5.34 2.19 9.72
N MET A 149 -5.18 2.77 8.53
CA MET A 149 -4.16 3.78 8.27
C MET A 149 -4.40 5.04 9.11
N CYS A 150 -5.65 5.48 9.27
CA CYS A 150 -5.98 6.63 10.13
C CYS A 150 -5.60 6.35 11.59
N ILE A 151 -5.91 5.15 12.11
CA ILE A 151 -5.49 4.71 13.45
C ILE A 151 -3.96 4.76 13.58
N ALA A 152 -3.24 4.19 12.61
CA ALA A 152 -1.77 4.19 12.60
C ALA A 152 -1.18 5.61 12.58
N MET A 153 -1.74 6.51 11.77
CA MET A 153 -1.32 7.91 11.70
C MET A 153 -1.61 8.68 13.00
N LYS A 154 -2.76 8.45 13.63
CA LYS A 154 -3.07 9.05 14.95
C LYS A 154 -2.12 8.56 16.05
N ARG A 155 -1.78 7.27 16.05
CA ARG A 155 -0.76 6.69 16.93
C ARG A 155 0.64 7.27 16.68
N TYR A 156 0.98 7.49 15.41
CA TYR A 156 2.22 8.20 15.05
C TYR A 156 2.22 9.64 15.57
N ILE A 157 1.12 10.39 15.43
CA ILE A 157 0.99 11.74 15.99
C ILE A 157 1.17 11.71 17.52
N ALA A 158 0.60 10.71 18.21
CA ALA A 158 0.80 10.52 19.65
C ALA A 158 2.21 10.05 20.03
N GLY A 159 2.97 9.47 19.10
CA GLY A 159 4.27 8.85 19.37
C GLY A 159 4.17 7.56 20.18
N ASN A 160 3.01 6.90 20.18
CA ASN A 160 2.75 5.68 20.94
C ASN A 160 1.99 4.69 20.05
N SER A 161 2.56 3.51 19.79
CA SER A 161 1.93 2.49 18.93
C SER A 161 0.75 1.79 19.58
N GLU A 162 0.64 1.85 20.90
CA GLU A 162 -0.36 1.12 21.69
C GLU A 162 -1.49 2.01 22.20
N VAL A 163 -1.42 3.33 21.96
CA VAL A 163 -2.49 4.24 22.40
C VAL A 163 -3.79 3.88 21.68
N GLU A 164 -4.88 3.87 22.45
CA GLU A 164 -6.22 3.70 21.92
C GLU A 164 -6.67 4.99 21.25
N VAL A 165 -7.05 4.88 19.98
CA VAL A 165 -7.53 6.00 19.16
C VAL A 165 -8.59 5.47 18.21
N ASP A 166 -9.60 6.30 17.96
CA ASP A 166 -10.60 6.02 16.94
C ASP A 166 -9.98 6.10 15.54
N GLY A 167 -10.55 5.36 14.59
CA GLY A 167 -10.23 5.52 13.17
C GLY A 167 -10.89 6.74 12.55
N ILE A 168 -11.32 6.59 11.30
CA ILE A 168 -12.06 7.61 10.56
C ILE A 168 -13.48 7.70 11.13
N ASP A 169 -14.00 8.92 11.26
CA ASP A 169 -15.38 9.16 11.69
C ASP A 169 -16.42 8.66 10.66
N ALA A 170 -17.66 8.49 11.10
CA ALA A 170 -18.72 7.93 10.26
C ALA A 170 -18.99 8.75 8.98
N VAL A 171 -18.95 10.09 9.08
CA VAL A 171 -19.24 10.97 7.95
C VAL A 171 -18.20 10.81 6.86
N ASN A 172 -16.91 10.85 7.21
CA ASN A 172 -15.83 10.65 6.26
C ASN A 172 -15.75 9.20 5.76
N LYS A 173 -16.09 8.20 6.59
CA LYS A 173 -16.18 6.79 6.16
C LYS A 173 -17.19 6.62 5.03
N ASP A 174 -18.36 7.24 5.13
CA ASP A 174 -19.39 7.18 4.09
C ASP A 174 -18.94 7.87 2.80
N VAL A 175 -18.25 9.02 2.91
CA VAL A 175 -17.63 9.70 1.77
C VAL A 175 -16.62 8.79 1.09
N ILE A 176 -15.66 8.23 1.83
CA ILE A 176 -14.60 7.36 1.29
C ILE A 176 -15.22 6.15 0.57
N LYS A 177 -16.18 5.48 1.20
CA LYS A 177 -16.88 4.33 0.61
C LYS A 177 -17.59 4.68 -0.69
N ARG A 178 -18.29 5.81 -0.71
CA ARG A 178 -18.96 6.33 -1.91
C ARG A 178 -17.95 6.60 -3.02
N LEU A 179 -16.86 7.31 -2.72
CA LEU A 179 -15.83 7.67 -3.71
C LEU A 179 -15.10 6.45 -4.27
N PHE A 180 -14.72 5.48 -3.43
CA PHE A 180 -14.13 4.21 -3.89
C PHE A 180 -15.06 3.46 -4.84
N SER A 181 -16.38 3.50 -4.60
CA SER A 181 -17.37 2.84 -5.44
C SER A 181 -17.68 3.60 -6.73
N SER A 182 -17.62 4.94 -6.69
CA SER A 182 -18.04 5.81 -7.81
C SER A 182 -16.92 6.09 -8.81
N PHE A 183 -15.66 6.15 -8.36
CA PHE A 183 -14.51 6.44 -9.23
C PHE A 183 -14.08 5.22 -10.04
N LYS A 184 -14.92 4.84 -11.01
CA LYS A 184 -14.72 3.74 -11.98
C LYS A 184 -13.71 4.09 -13.08
N GLU A 185 -12.66 4.83 -12.75
CA GLU A 185 -11.57 5.18 -13.66
C GLU A 185 -10.46 4.13 -13.52
N LYS A 186 -9.92 3.61 -14.62
CA LYS A 186 -8.93 2.52 -14.60
C LYS A 186 -7.52 3.02 -14.31
N ASN A 187 -7.17 4.18 -14.84
CA ASN A 187 -5.83 4.76 -14.67
C ASN A 187 -5.68 5.34 -13.25
N GLY A 188 -4.64 4.89 -12.54
CA GLY A 188 -4.36 5.29 -11.16
C GLY A 188 -4.19 6.82 -10.99
N ASP A 189 -3.48 7.47 -11.91
CA ASP A 189 -3.23 8.91 -11.86
C ASP A 189 -4.51 9.73 -12.08
N LYS A 190 -5.37 9.31 -13.01
CA LYS A 190 -6.67 9.95 -13.24
C LYS A 190 -7.58 9.76 -12.02
N ARG A 191 -7.63 8.56 -11.43
CA ARG A 191 -8.35 8.33 -10.16
C ARG A 191 -7.82 9.23 -9.05
N HIS A 192 -6.51 9.30 -8.88
CA HIS A 192 -5.88 10.14 -7.87
C HIS A 192 -6.27 11.62 -8.04
N LYS A 193 -6.30 12.15 -9.27
CA LYS A 193 -6.78 13.51 -9.55
C LYS A 193 -8.24 13.74 -9.14
N LEU A 194 -9.11 12.73 -9.23
CA LEU A 194 -10.48 12.81 -8.73
C LEU A 194 -10.51 12.94 -7.19
N TRP A 195 -9.69 12.17 -6.46
CA TRP A 195 -9.55 12.33 -5.01
C TRP A 195 -9.07 13.73 -4.63
N LEU A 196 -8.04 14.25 -5.31
CA LEU A 196 -7.54 15.61 -5.09
C LEU A 196 -8.57 16.70 -5.38
N LYS A 197 -9.50 16.43 -6.30
CA LYS A 197 -10.62 17.34 -6.60
C LYS A 197 -11.62 17.37 -5.44
N GLU A 198 -12.01 16.21 -4.91
CA GLU A 198 -12.95 16.13 -3.77
C GLU A 198 -12.39 16.77 -2.50
N ILE A 199 -11.07 16.61 -2.25
CA ILE A 199 -10.40 17.30 -1.14
C ILE A 199 -10.47 18.81 -1.33
N ARG A 200 -10.14 19.33 -2.53
CA ARG A 200 -10.22 20.77 -2.82
C ARG A 200 -11.63 21.35 -2.77
N GLN A 201 -12.66 20.52 -2.89
CA GLN A 201 -14.05 20.95 -2.86
C GLN A 201 -14.67 20.94 -1.45
N GLY A 202 -13.91 20.55 -0.42
CA GLY A 202 -14.43 20.46 0.93
C GLY A 202 -15.36 19.27 1.15
N THR A 203 -15.23 18.20 0.35
CA THR A 203 -16.08 17.00 0.48
C THR A 203 -15.86 16.29 1.82
N PHE A 204 -14.63 16.32 2.34
CA PHE A 204 -14.28 15.77 3.65
C PHE A 204 -14.51 16.80 4.75
N LYS A 205 -14.75 16.34 5.98
CA LYS A 205 -14.95 17.23 7.13
C LYS A 205 -13.96 16.92 8.25
N VAL A 206 -13.41 17.94 8.89
CA VAL A 206 -12.61 17.82 10.12
C VAL A 206 -13.31 18.67 11.18
N ASP A 207 -13.64 18.06 12.31
CA ASP A 207 -14.40 18.69 13.40
C ASP A 207 -15.70 19.37 12.91
N GLY A 208 -16.41 18.70 12.00
CA GLY A 208 -17.67 19.17 11.41
C GLY A 208 -17.51 20.23 10.31
N THR A 209 -16.30 20.74 10.09
CA THR A 209 -16.02 21.81 9.11
C THR A 209 -15.48 21.21 7.80
N PRO A 210 -15.93 21.67 6.61
CA PRO A 210 -15.33 21.26 5.34
C PRO A 210 -13.82 21.45 5.34
N PHE A 211 -13.08 20.39 5.02
CA PHE A 211 -11.64 20.38 4.89
C PHE A 211 -11.25 20.61 3.43
N THR A 212 -10.56 21.72 3.18
CA THR A 212 -10.14 22.13 1.84
C THR A 212 -8.64 22.37 1.83
N GLU A 213 -7.91 21.59 1.04
CA GLU A 213 -6.47 21.74 0.87
C GLU A 213 -6.04 21.50 -0.57
N GLU A 214 -4.97 22.17 -1.00
CA GLU A 214 -4.30 21.93 -2.28
C GLU A 214 -3.07 21.05 -2.07
N LEU A 215 -3.24 19.74 -2.28
CA LEU A 215 -2.16 18.77 -2.18
C LEU A 215 -1.44 18.65 -3.53
N ILE A 216 -0.12 18.88 -3.52
CA ILE A 216 0.73 18.81 -4.72
C ILE A 216 1.90 17.86 -4.45
N TYR A 217 2.06 16.87 -5.33
CA TYR A 217 3.25 16.02 -5.38
C TYR A 217 3.76 15.99 -6.83
N ASN A 218 5.07 16.23 -6.99
CA ASN A 218 5.73 16.18 -8.29
C ASN A 218 6.74 15.03 -8.23
N ASP A 219 6.45 13.93 -8.93
CA ASP A 219 7.32 12.77 -9.04
C ASP A 219 8.58 13.10 -9.88
N LYS A 220 8.43 13.95 -10.90
CA LYS A 220 9.48 14.33 -11.86
C LYS A 220 9.54 15.83 -12.12
N GLY A 221 10.55 16.25 -12.88
CA GLY A 221 10.74 17.64 -13.29
C GLY A 221 11.33 18.53 -12.19
N ARG A 222 11.40 19.84 -12.48
CA ARG A 222 12.07 20.85 -11.62
C ARG A 222 11.49 20.97 -10.21
N ASN A 223 10.23 20.60 -10.02
CA ASN A 223 9.55 20.66 -8.73
C ASN A 223 9.68 19.38 -7.89
N SER A 224 10.24 18.31 -8.46
CA SER A 224 10.47 17.04 -7.76
C SER A 224 11.47 17.18 -6.62
N TRP A 225 11.40 16.28 -5.65
CA TRP A 225 12.38 16.24 -4.56
C TRP A 225 13.80 16.03 -5.07
N LYS A 226 14.00 15.17 -6.09
CA LYS A 226 15.30 14.97 -6.74
C LYS A 226 15.86 16.28 -7.27
N ALA A 227 15.08 16.99 -8.10
CA ALA A 227 15.56 18.20 -8.73
C ALA A 227 15.84 19.33 -7.74
N LYS A 228 15.02 19.44 -6.68
CA LYS A 228 15.26 20.39 -5.59
C LYS A 228 16.53 20.07 -4.80
N ALA A 229 16.83 18.78 -4.60
CA ALA A 229 18.01 18.34 -3.85
C ALA A 229 19.30 18.45 -4.65
N LEU A 230 19.25 18.17 -5.96
CA LEU A 230 20.42 18.14 -6.84
C LEU A 230 20.62 19.43 -7.66
N GLY A 231 19.72 20.41 -7.52
CA GLY A 231 19.74 21.66 -8.28
C GLY A 231 19.34 21.53 -9.76
N THR A 232 19.03 20.32 -10.24
CA THR A 232 18.69 20.06 -11.65
C THR A 232 17.71 18.90 -11.81
N ALA A 233 16.85 18.99 -12.81
CA ALA A 233 15.98 17.87 -13.21
C ALA A 233 16.64 16.95 -14.26
N LEU A 234 17.84 17.29 -14.72
CA LEU A 234 18.60 16.49 -15.69
C LEU A 234 19.39 15.39 -14.97
N GLU A 235 19.58 14.28 -15.68
CA GLU A 235 20.58 13.28 -15.29
C GLU A 235 21.95 13.81 -15.69
N LEU A 236 22.87 13.90 -14.74
CA LEU A 236 24.25 14.34 -14.94
C LEU A 236 25.19 13.22 -14.49
N ASP A 237 26.36 13.13 -15.10
CA ASP A 237 27.40 12.19 -14.68
C ASP A 237 27.99 12.57 -13.31
N GLU A 238 28.02 13.88 -13.00
CA GLU A 238 28.52 14.44 -11.74
C GLU A 238 27.57 15.51 -11.20
N TYR A 239 27.43 15.54 -9.87
CA TYR A 239 26.63 16.53 -9.15
C TYR A 239 27.52 17.32 -8.20
N GLU A 240 27.37 18.64 -8.18
CA GLU A 240 28.04 19.48 -7.19
C GLU A 240 27.41 19.25 -5.82
N TYR A 241 28.26 18.97 -4.82
CA TYR A 241 27.79 18.78 -3.45
C TYR A 241 27.34 20.11 -2.83
N ASN A 242 26.23 20.05 -2.09
CA ASN A 242 25.68 21.17 -1.33
C ASN A 242 25.20 20.65 0.03
N ASP A 243 25.52 21.34 1.12
CA ASP A 243 25.11 20.95 2.48
C ASP A 243 23.59 20.81 2.65
N ALA A 244 22.79 21.59 1.91
CA ALA A 244 21.34 21.49 1.90
C ALA A 244 20.83 20.12 1.40
N PHE A 245 21.66 19.35 0.67
CA PHE A 245 21.35 17.99 0.26
C PHE A 245 21.07 17.08 1.45
N LEU A 246 21.85 17.21 2.54
CA LEU A 246 21.75 16.34 3.71
C LEU A 246 20.38 16.41 4.41
N THR A 247 19.74 17.58 4.35
CA THR A 247 18.41 17.82 4.92
C THR A 247 17.31 17.86 3.85
N SER A 248 17.59 17.43 2.62
CA SER A 248 16.61 17.42 1.54
C SER A 248 15.62 16.27 1.69
N ASN A 249 14.37 16.46 1.23
CA ASN A 249 13.38 15.39 1.20
C ASN A 249 13.85 14.17 0.38
N TRP A 250 14.63 14.40 -0.68
CA TRP A 250 15.21 13.33 -1.48
C TRP A 250 16.16 12.45 -0.66
N ARG A 251 17.11 13.08 0.04
CA ARG A 251 18.06 12.38 0.91
C ARG A 251 17.35 11.64 2.04
N MET A 252 16.44 12.31 2.74
CA MET A 252 15.71 11.74 3.88
C MET A 252 14.78 10.59 3.46
N PHE A 253 14.16 10.66 2.27
CA PHE A 253 13.41 9.54 1.72
C PHE A 253 14.30 8.32 1.47
N HIS A 254 15.51 8.51 0.95
CA HIS A 254 16.48 7.41 0.75
C HIS A 254 16.99 6.82 2.07
N ASP A 255 17.18 7.65 3.11
CA ASP A 255 17.46 7.15 4.46
C ASP A 255 16.31 6.31 5.01
N ALA A 256 15.08 6.82 4.90
CA ALA A 256 13.90 6.10 5.33
C ALA A 256 13.74 4.76 4.60
N LEU A 257 14.00 4.70 3.29
CA LEU A 257 13.96 3.45 2.51
C LEU A 257 14.98 2.43 3.00
N GLN A 258 16.24 2.85 3.19
CA GLN A 258 17.29 1.97 3.70
C GLN A 258 16.97 1.46 5.11
N GLN A 259 16.55 2.36 5.99
CA GLN A 259 16.17 2.00 7.36
C GLN A 259 14.93 1.11 7.40
N HIS A 260 13.93 1.36 6.53
CA HIS A 260 12.75 0.51 6.41
C HIS A 260 13.14 -0.90 5.97
N ARG A 261 13.99 -1.02 4.94
CA ARG A 261 14.50 -2.32 4.48
C ARG A 261 15.27 -3.04 5.58
N MET A 262 16.18 -2.36 6.29
CA MET A 262 16.93 -2.99 7.39
C MET A 262 16.02 -3.46 8.51
N SER A 263 15.08 -2.63 8.97
CA SER A 263 14.14 -3.03 10.02
C SER A 263 13.30 -4.23 9.62
N MET A 264 12.84 -4.28 8.37
CA MET A 264 12.08 -5.43 7.90
C MET A 264 12.94 -6.70 7.85
N LEU A 265 14.12 -6.64 7.24
CA LEU A 265 14.95 -7.82 6.98
C LEU A 265 15.67 -8.37 8.21
N HIS A 266 16.09 -7.50 9.12
CA HIS A 266 16.94 -7.88 10.25
C HIS A 266 16.23 -7.84 11.60
N ASP A 267 15.23 -6.98 11.77
CA ASP A 267 14.59 -6.77 13.09
C ASP A 267 13.21 -7.43 13.18
N ILE A 268 12.42 -7.43 12.10
CA ILE A 268 11.02 -7.87 12.11
C ILE A 268 10.85 -9.29 11.57
N LEU A 269 11.12 -9.52 10.28
CA LEU A 269 10.87 -10.81 9.63
C LEU A 269 11.56 -12.01 10.33
N PRO A 270 12.80 -11.88 10.86
CA PRO A 270 13.44 -12.97 11.59
C PRO A 270 12.66 -13.44 12.83
N ASN A 271 11.94 -12.55 13.52
CA ASN A 271 11.11 -12.92 14.68
C ASN A 271 9.94 -13.85 14.31
N TYR A 272 9.58 -13.88 13.02
CA TYR A 272 8.55 -14.76 12.48
C TYR A 272 9.14 -15.99 11.77
N GLY A 273 10.46 -16.17 11.86
CA GLY A 273 11.19 -17.24 11.18
C GLY A 273 11.20 -17.08 9.66
N ILE A 274 11.14 -15.84 9.16
CA ILE A 274 11.28 -15.50 7.74
C ILE A 274 12.64 -14.83 7.58
N CYS A 275 13.56 -15.48 6.89
CA CYS A 275 14.88 -14.94 6.61
C CYS A 275 15.04 -14.76 5.10
N VAL A 276 15.48 -13.57 4.69
CA VAL A 276 15.83 -13.26 3.30
C VAL A 276 17.35 -13.08 3.29
N ALA A 277 18.07 -14.15 2.96
CA ALA A 277 19.52 -14.14 2.79
C ALA A 277 19.88 -13.82 1.34
#